data_AF-M0ZPS1-F1
#
_entry.id   AF-M0ZPS1-F1
#
_cell.length_a   1.000
_cell.length_b   1.000
_cell.length_c   1.000
_cell.angle_alpha   90.00
_cell.angle_beta   90.00
_cell.angle_gamma   90.00
#
_symmetry.space_group_name_H-M   'P 1'
#
loop_
_entity.id
_entity.type
_entity.pdbx_description
1 polymer ?
#
loop_
_entity_poly.entity_id
_entity_poly.type
_entity_poly.pdbx_seq_one_letter_code
_entity_poly.pdbx_strand_id
1 'polypeptide(L)'
;MEILVNHHQALLLKRTISVKTLQDSDVRPLSVLEDTLNYLCNLLDSTEHPFEMVHDFIFDRMRSIRQDLSMQNISCSRVVSMYERMVKFHIISQHKLRRCSGSNISSLSYLNMEQLTKALATLFNLYEANRTTASIFENEAEFFSFYVLLHLDSKTQGTGETLSLWFRRVPSHIMKSTEMNFARKILRYFKLGFYKKFIHTTESEASYLQYCIIEPSINEVRALAISCVNYGGYKPQPFPLATLSKLLMMKEWDVASFCNDSGLQTSVDEEGNSCLPTKQTTLIHPKGGLHKYYPLESERFERFSVEL
;
A
#
# COMPACT_ATOMS: atom_id res chain seq x y z
N MET A 1 -17.31 14.68 -31.06
CA MET A 1 -16.73 16.01 -31.27
C MET A 1 -15.63 16.21 -30.24
N GLU A 2 -14.49 16.69 -30.73
CA GLU A 2 -13.11 16.58 -30.23
C GLU A 2 -12.80 17.21 -28.86
N ILE A 3 -11.53 17.01 -28.43
CA ILE A 3 -10.79 17.54 -27.25
C ILE A 3 -10.76 16.48 -26.11
N LEU A 4 -9.68 15.74 -25.81
CA LEU A 4 -8.25 16.05 -25.80
C LEU A 4 -7.39 14.94 -26.42
N VAL A 5 -6.79 15.27 -27.56
CA VAL A 5 -5.48 14.80 -28.01
C VAL A 5 -4.45 15.84 -27.52
N ASN A 6 -3.25 15.39 -27.14
CA ASN A 6 -2.07 16.15 -26.72
C ASN A 6 -1.89 16.44 -25.22
N HIS A 7 -1.16 15.56 -24.54
CA HIS A 7 0.18 15.93 -24.04
C HIS A 7 1.05 14.69 -23.84
N HIS A 8 1.72 14.28 -24.91
CA HIS A 8 3.01 13.59 -24.85
C HIS A 8 4.12 14.64 -24.93
N GLN A 9 4.93 14.74 -23.88
CA GLN A 9 6.31 15.24 -23.77
C GLN A 9 6.50 15.62 -22.27
N ALA A 10 7.61 15.40 -21.57
CA ALA A 10 8.85 14.70 -21.84
C ALA A 10 9.60 14.63 -20.50
N LEU A 11 9.67 13.47 -19.84
CA LEU A 11 10.71 13.17 -18.84
C LEU A 11 11.09 11.68 -18.92
N LEU A 12 11.65 11.32 -20.08
CA LEU A 12 12.41 10.11 -20.31
C LEU A 12 13.81 10.31 -19.72
N LEU A 13 14.17 9.52 -18.71
CA LEU A 13 15.57 9.35 -18.33
C LEU A 13 16.29 8.57 -19.45
N LYS A 14 16.90 9.35 -20.34
CA LYS A 14 17.94 9.08 -21.36
C LYS A 14 18.29 7.60 -21.65
N ARG A 15 17.59 7.04 -22.64
CA ARG A 15 18.17 6.59 -23.91
C ARG A 15 17.18 6.99 -25.02
N THR A 16 17.45 8.10 -25.70
CA THR A 16 16.67 8.53 -26.86
C THR A 16 17.03 7.61 -28.02
N ILE A 17 16.37 6.46 -28.14
CA ILE A 17 16.40 5.70 -29.39
C ILE A 17 15.51 6.48 -30.36
N SER A 18 16.14 7.09 -31.35
CA SER A 18 15.46 7.65 -32.51
C SER A 18 14.58 6.54 -33.12
N VAL A 19 13.29 6.79 -33.32
CA VAL A 19 12.28 5.84 -33.84
C VAL A 19 12.62 5.29 -35.25
N LYS A 20 13.76 5.66 -35.83
CA LYS A 20 14.28 5.04 -37.05
C LYS A 20 14.91 3.69 -36.71
N THR A 21 14.16 2.64 -37.03
CA THR A 21 14.49 1.19 -37.08
C THR A 21 14.78 0.53 -35.73
N LEU A 22 13.71 0.19 -34.99
CA LEU A 22 13.76 -0.92 -34.02
C LEU A 22 14.02 -2.21 -34.82
N GLN A 23 15.12 -2.92 -34.55
CA GLN A 23 15.33 -4.26 -35.07
C GLN A 23 14.72 -5.28 -34.08
N ASP A 24 14.25 -6.42 -34.56
CA ASP A 24 13.69 -7.48 -33.71
C ASP A 24 14.70 -8.00 -32.66
N SER A 25 16.00 -7.81 -32.91
CA SER A 25 17.09 -8.13 -31.96
C SER A 25 17.21 -7.16 -30.78
N ASP A 26 16.60 -5.97 -30.86
CA ASP A 26 16.75 -4.90 -29.87
C ASP A 26 15.79 -5.07 -28.68
N VAL A 27 14.82 -5.99 -28.77
CA VAL A 27 13.81 -6.23 -27.74
C VAL A 27 13.71 -7.73 -27.42
N ARG A 28 13.70 -8.06 -26.13
CA ARG A 28 13.59 -9.46 -25.69
C ARG A 28 12.20 -10.03 -26.06
N PRO A 29 12.11 -11.25 -26.60
CA PRO A 29 10.83 -11.93 -26.84
C PRO A 29 10.02 -12.11 -25.54
N LEU A 30 8.69 -12.17 -25.66
CA LEU A 30 7.77 -12.30 -24.51
C LEU A 30 8.11 -13.49 -23.60
N SER A 31 8.49 -14.66 -24.14
CA SER A 31 8.90 -15.82 -23.33
C SER A 31 10.10 -15.53 -22.44
N VAL A 32 11.13 -14.89 -23.01
CA VAL A 32 12.34 -14.51 -22.27
C VAL A 32 12.01 -13.49 -21.17
N LEU A 33 11.10 -12.55 -21.45
CA LEU A 33 10.65 -11.58 -20.44
C LEU A 33 9.90 -12.24 -19.28
N GLU A 34 9.06 -13.23 -19.55
CA GLU A 34 8.37 -14.02 -18.51
C GLU A 34 9.35 -14.83 -17.66
N ASP A 35 10.29 -15.53 -18.29
CA ASP A 35 11.31 -16.32 -17.59
C ASP A 35 12.20 -15.41 -16.72
N THR A 36 12.55 -14.24 -17.26
CA THR A 36 13.28 -13.22 -16.49
C THR A 36 12.45 -12.77 -15.28
N LEU A 37 11.17 -12.49 -15.45
CA LEU A 37 10.30 -12.08 -14.34
C LEU A 37 10.15 -13.20 -13.29
N ASN A 38 10.05 -14.47 -13.71
CA ASN A 38 10.06 -15.66 -12.83
C ASN A 38 11.32 -15.69 -11.97
N TYR A 39 12.48 -15.56 -12.61
CA TYR A 39 13.75 -15.51 -11.90
C TYR A 39 13.81 -14.36 -10.89
N LEU A 40 13.39 -13.15 -11.29
CA LEU A 40 13.39 -11.97 -10.41
C LEU A 40 12.45 -12.13 -9.20
N CYS A 41 11.26 -12.69 -9.39
CA CYS A 41 10.33 -12.93 -8.29
C CYS A 41 10.93 -13.89 -7.25
N ASN A 42 11.67 -14.92 -7.69
CA ASN A 42 12.32 -15.87 -6.79
C ASN A 42 13.49 -15.26 -5.99
N LEU A 43 13.97 -14.08 -6.40
CA LEU A 43 15.04 -13.36 -5.71
C LEU A 43 14.54 -12.50 -4.54
N LEU A 44 13.22 -12.24 -4.45
CA LEU A 44 12.63 -11.29 -3.50
C LEU A 44 12.88 -11.66 -2.03
N ASP A 45 12.99 -12.96 -1.75
CA ASP A 45 13.18 -13.52 -0.41
C ASP A 45 14.62 -14.00 -0.18
N SER A 46 15.54 -13.65 -1.09
CA SER A 46 16.96 -13.92 -0.91
C SER A 46 17.51 -13.18 0.31
N THR A 47 18.18 -13.92 1.20
CA THR A 47 18.87 -13.39 2.38
C THR A 47 20.36 -13.18 2.16
N GLU A 48 20.86 -13.40 0.93
CA GLU A 48 22.29 -13.27 0.60
C GLU A 48 22.78 -11.81 0.64
N HIS A 49 21.86 -10.87 0.43
CA HIS A 49 22.15 -9.44 0.36
C HIS A 49 21.12 -8.63 1.17
N PRO A 50 21.46 -7.40 1.61
CA PRO A 50 20.49 -6.48 2.19
C PRO A 50 19.31 -6.26 1.24
N PHE A 51 18.10 -6.22 1.81
CA PHE A 51 16.87 -6.15 1.03
C PHE A 51 16.83 -4.95 0.08
N GLU A 52 17.41 -3.81 0.47
CA GLU A 52 17.51 -2.60 -0.34
C GLU A 52 18.25 -2.85 -1.66
N MET A 53 19.33 -3.64 -1.62
CA MET A 53 20.11 -3.97 -2.80
C MET A 53 19.35 -4.93 -3.72
N VAL A 54 18.69 -5.93 -3.13
CA VAL A 54 17.84 -6.88 -3.87
C VAL A 54 16.66 -6.14 -4.52
N HIS A 55 16.01 -5.24 -3.78
CA HIS A 55 14.95 -4.37 -4.25
C HIS A 55 15.41 -3.55 -5.45
N ASP A 56 16.52 -2.82 -5.34
CA ASP A 56 17.00 -1.91 -6.39
C ASP A 56 17.31 -2.68 -7.68
N PHE A 57 17.94 -3.86 -7.55
CA PHE A 57 18.20 -4.74 -8.68
C PHE A 57 16.90 -5.19 -9.37
N ILE A 58 15.95 -5.74 -8.61
CA ILE A 58 14.68 -6.23 -9.17
C ILE A 58 13.88 -5.07 -9.77
N PHE A 59 13.80 -3.93 -9.07
CA PHE A 59 13.12 -2.73 -9.50
C PHE A 59 13.61 -2.25 -10.87
N ASP A 60 14.92 -2.13 -11.06
CA ASP A 60 15.52 -1.72 -12.34
C ASP A 60 15.25 -2.73 -13.46
N ARG A 61 15.34 -4.03 -13.14
CA ARG A 61 15.08 -5.09 -14.13
C ARG A 61 13.61 -5.17 -14.52
N MET A 62 12.67 -5.00 -13.59
CA MET A 62 11.24 -4.91 -13.88
C MET A 62 10.90 -3.67 -14.71
N ARG A 63 11.53 -2.52 -14.44
CA ARG A 63 11.38 -1.32 -15.28
C ARG A 63 11.83 -1.60 -16.72
N SER A 64 12.95 -2.30 -16.91
CA SER A 64 13.41 -2.71 -18.23
C SER A 64 12.45 -3.69 -18.91
N ILE A 65 11.89 -4.67 -18.19
CA ILE A 65 10.87 -5.58 -18.75
C ILE A 65 9.65 -4.79 -19.23
N ARG A 66 9.16 -3.82 -18.44
CA ARG A 66 8.02 -2.98 -18.83
C ARG A 66 8.30 -2.13 -20.06
N GLN A 67 9.54 -1.65 -20.23
CA GLN A 67 9.95 -0.93 -21.45
C GLN A 67 9.85 -1.84 -22.67
N ASP A 68 10.41 -3.05 -22.60
CA ASP A 68 10.35 -4.01 -23.71
C ASP A 68 8.90 -4.41 -24.05
N LEU A 69 8.05 -4.64 -23.05
CA LEU A 69 6.62 -4.93 -23.26
C LEU A 69 5.89 -3.77 -23.94
N SER A 70 6.22 -2.53 -23.56
CA SER A 70 5.63 -1.33 -24.15
C SER A 70 6.09 -1.15 -25.60
N MET A 71 7.35 -1.44 -25.91
CA MET A 71 7.89 -1.38 -27.28
C MET A 71 7.23 -2.42 -28.20
N GLN A 72 6.94 -3.62 -27.67
CA GLN A 72 6.26 -4.68 -28.43
C GLN A 72 4.76 -4.43 -28.63
N ASN A 73 4.15 -3.54 -27.84
CA ASN A 73 2.73 -3.21 -27.89
C ASN A 73 1.80 -4.44 -27.81
N ILE A 74 2.17 -5.44 -26.98
CA ILE A 74 1.42 -6.70 -26.81
C ILE A 74 0.41 -6.53 -25.66
N SER A 75 -0.83 -6.95 -25.90
CA SER A 75 -1.95 -6.84 -24.94
C SER A 75 -2.68 -8.17 -24.71
N CYS A 76 -1.96 -9.25 -24.41
CA CYS A 76 -2.55 -10.57 -24.13
C CYS A 76 -2.55 -10.93 -22.63
N SER A 77 -3.26 -12.01 -22.27
CA SER A 77 -3.40 -12.49 -20.88
C SER A 77 -2.06 -12.77 -20.18
N ARG A 78 -1.05 -13.20 -20.93
CA ARG A 78 0.33 -13.36 -20.47
C ARG A 78 0.92 -12.06 -19.93
N VAL A 79 0.79 -10.97 -20.70
CA VAL A 79 1.25 -9.64 -20.30
C VAL A 79 0.48 -9.11 -19.09
N VAL A 80 -0.84 -9.39 -19.02
CA VAL A 80 -1.65 -9.07 -17.83
C VAL A 80 -1.06 -9.74 -16.58
N SER A 81 -0.83 -11.07 -16.63
CA SER A 81 -0.23 -11.81 -15.51
C SER A 81 1.15 -11.28 -15.09
N MET A 82 1.97 -10.87 -16.05
CA MET A 82 3.25 -10.24 -15.74
C MET A 82 3.10 -8.93 -14.98
N TYR A 83 2.18 -8.05 -15.39
CA TYR A 83 1.90 -6.79 -14.71
C TYR A 83 1.30 -7.01 -13.32
N GLU A 84 0.40 -7.99 -13.16
CA GLU A 84 -0.12 -8.41 -11.85
C GLU A 84 1.03 -8.73 -10.88
N ARG A 85 2.02 -9.51 -11.32
CA ARG A 85 3.18 -9.89 -10.50
C ARG A 85 4.10 -8.72 -10.19
N MET A 86 4.32 -7.81 -11.13
CA MET A 86 5.11 -6.59 -10.88
C MET A 86 4.42 -5.68 -9.85
N VAL A 87 3.09 -5.54 -9.92
CA VAL A 87 2.32 -4.80 -8.92
C VAL A 87 2.44 -5.45 -7.54
N LYS A 88 2.31 -6.78 -7.46
CA LYS A 88 2.50 -7.55 -6.22
C LYS A 88 3.90 -7.34 -5.64
N PHE A 89 4.94 -7.41 -6.47
CA PHE A 89 6.32 -7.09 -6.08
C PHE A 89 6.41 -5.69 -5.46
N HIS A 90 5.89 -4.66 -6.13
CA HIS A 90 5.99 -3.28 -5.62
C HIS A 90 5.27 -3.11 -4.28
N ILE A 91 4.12 -3.76 -4.07
CA ILE A 91 3.39 -3.73 -2.79
C ILE A 91 4.20 -4.40 -1.67
N ILE A 92 4.71 -5.62 -1.90
CA ILE A 92 5.50 -6.37 -0.92
C ILE A 92 6.80 -5.63 -0.60
N SER A 93 7.49 -5.17 -1.63
CA SER A 93 8.73 -4.41 -1.50
C SER A 93 8.53 -3.12 -0.72
N GLN A 94 7.43 -2.41 -0.95
CA GLN A 94 7.11 -1.22 -0.17
C GLN A 94 6.96 -1.55 1.31
N HIS A 95 6.29 -2.66 1.64
CA HIS A 95 6.12 -3.11 3.02
C HIS A 95 7.45 -3.49 3.67
N LYS A 96 8.33 -4.21 2.96
CA LYS A 96 9.67 -4.57 3.45
C LYS A 96 10.57 -3.34 3.62
N LEU A 97 10.62 -2.42 2.64
CA LEU A 97 11.43 -1.19 2.69
C LEU A 97 11.13 -0.33 3.93
N ARG A 98 9.87 -0.26 4.39
CA ARG A 98 9.49 0.51 5.58
C ARG A 98 10.08 -0.01 6.89
N ARG A 99 10.54 -1.27 6.90
CA ARG A 99 11.15 -1.94 8.07
C ARG A 99 12.68 -1.82 8.05
N CYS A 100 13.24 -1.29 6.97
CA CYS A 100 14.67 -1.00 6.84
C CYS A 100 15.03 0.36 7.44
N SER A 101 16.24 0.48 7.97
CA SER A 101 16.74 1.69 8.66
C SER A 101 17.77 2.49 7.86
N GLY A 102 17.85 2.29 6.54
CA GLY A 102 18.84 2.95 5.67
C GLY A 102 18.53 4.42 5.34
N SER A 103 19.57 5.22 5.08
CA SER A 103 19.44 6.65 4.72
C SER A 103 18.72 6.88 3.38
N ASN A 104 18.78 5.91 2.46
CA ASN A 104 18.16 6.00 1.13
C ASN A 104 16.73 5.44 1.06
N ILE A 105 16.17 4.94 2.16
CA ILE A 105 14.86 4.27 2.14
C ILE A 105 13.74 5.19 1.68
N SER A 106 13.79 6.48 2.02
CA SER A 106 12.76 7.45 1.63
C SER A 106 12.71 7.64 0.11
N SER A 107 13.86 7.69 -0.57
CA SER A 107 13.92 7.83 -2.03
C SER A 107 13.52 6.54 -2.74
N LEU A 108 13.96 5.38 -2.24
CA LEU A 108 13.56 4.07 -2.78
C LEU A 108 12.04 3.87 -2.66
N SER A 109 11.49 4.15 -1.49
CA SER A 109 10.06 4.13 -1.21
C SER A 109 9.26 5.01 -2.17
N TYR A 110 9.72 6.26 -2.38
CA TYR A 110 9.07 7.19 -3.31
C TYR A 110 9.06 6.66 -4.75
N LEU A 111 10.22 6.21 -5.26
CA LEU A 111 10.34 5.67 -6.61
C LEU A 111 9.55 4.37 -6.80
N ASN A 112 9.52 3.51 -5.79
CA ASN A 112 8.73 2.29 -5.78
C ASN A 112 7.23 2.58 -5.88
N MET A 113 6.72 3.54 -5.12
CA MET A 113 5.32 3.99 -5.19
C MET A 113 4.96 4.62 -6.54
N GLU A 114 5.88 5.36 -7.15
CA GLU A 114 5.71 5.91 -8.50
C GLU A 114 5.58 4.78 -9.53
N GLN A 115 6.44 3.75 -9.47
CA GLN A 115 6.35 2.61 -10.38
C GLN A 115 5.13 1.73 -10.14
N LEU A 116 4.74 1.53 -8.88
CA LEU A 116 3.49 0.85 -8.52
C LEU A 116 2.29 1.51 -9.20
N THR A 117 2.18 2.84 -9.08
CA THR A 117 1.08 3.61 -9.68
C THR A 117 1.07 3.49 -11.20
N LYS A 118 2.24 3.57 -11.84
CA LYS A 118 2.38 3.40 -13.30
C LYS A 118 2.04 1.98 -13.74
N ALA A 119 2.47 0.96 -12.99
CA ALA A 119 2.18 -0.44 -13.29
C ALA A 119 0.68 -0.74 -13.16
N LEU A 120 0.02 -0.24 -12.12
CA LEU A 120 -1.44 -0.34 -11.94
C LEU A 120 -2.20 0.34 -13.09
N ALA A 121 -1.79 1.55 -13.48
CA ALA A 121 -2.42 2.26 -14.60
C ALA A 121 -2.31 1.47 -15.91
N THR A 122 -1.13 0.89 -16.20
CA THR A 122 -0.97 0.02 -17.37
C THR A 122 -1.82 -1.25 -17.25
N LEU A 123 -1.86 -1.88 -16.08
CA LEU A 123 -2.67 -3.08 -15.83
C LEU A 123 -4.16 -2.82 -16.07
N PHE A 124 -4.69 -1.68 -15.62
CA PHE A 124 -6.09 -1.30 -15.88
C PHE A 124 -6.38 -1.10 -17.37
N ASN A 125 -5.48 -0.46 -18.11
CA ASN A 125 -5.61 -0.34 -19.56
C ASN A 125 -5.57 -1.71 -20.25
N LEU A 126 -4.75 -2.65 -19.76
CA LEU A 126 -4.70 -4.01 -20.29
C LEU A 126 -6.00 -4.78 -20.01
N TYR A 127 -6.59 -4.65 -18.82
CA TYR A 127 -7.89 -5.24 -18.53
C TYR A 127 -8.98 -4.66 -19.43
N GLU A 128 -9.01 -3.34 -19.62
CA GLU A 128 -9.97 -2.69 -20.51
C GLU A 128 -9.80 -3.15 -21.96
N ALA A 129 -8.57 -3.20 -22.47
CA ALA A 129 -8.28 -3.64 -23.83
C ALA A 129 -8.69 -5.11 -24.10
N ASN A 130 -8.64 -5.97 -23.08
CA ASN A 130 -8.99 -7.39 -23.20
C ASN A 130 -10.47 -7.69 -22.92
N ARG A 131 -11.23 -6.72 -22.41
CA ARG A 131 -12.63 -6.90 -21.96
C ARG A 131 -13.60 -7.30 -23.08
N THR A 132 -13.27 -7.00 -24.35
CA THR A 132 -14.07 -7.38 -25.52
C THR A 132 -14.05 -8.88 -25.80
N THR A 133 -13.13 -9.65 -25.22
CA THR A 133 -12.98 -11.10 -25.44
C THR A 133 -13.78 -11.98 -24.46
N ALA A 134 -14.66 -11.38 -23.65
CA ALA A 134 -15.51 -12.02 -22.63
C ALA A 134 -14.76 -12.77 -21.50
N SER A 135 -13.43 -12.71 -21.46
CA SER A 135 -12.63 -13.20 -20.33
C SER A 135 -12.69 -12.20 -19.17
N ILE A 136 -13.32 -12.62 -18.08
CA ILE A 136 -13.19 -11.93 -16.79
C ILE A 136 -11.87 -12.39 -16.18
N PHE A 137 -10.95 -11.48 -15.92
CA PHE A 137 -9.72 -11.81 -15.21
C PHE A 137 -10.04 -12.01 -13.73
N GLU A 138 -9.72 -13.19 -13.19
CA GLU A 138 -10.06 -13.59 -11.82
C GLU A 138 -9.54 -12.59 -10.78
N ASN A 139 -8.35 -12.04 -11.00
CA ASN A 139 -7.68 -11.15 -10.05
C ASN A 139 -8.04 -9.67 -10.23
N GLU A 140 -8.80 -9.29 -11.25
CA GLU A 140 -9.02 -7.87 -11.59
C GLU A 140 -9.56 -7.08 -10.38
N ALA A 141 -10.51 -7.66 -9.67
CA ALA A 141 -11.08 -7.07 -8.46
C ALA A 141 -10.05 -6.80 -7.35
N GLU A 142 -9.07 -7.71 -7.17
CA GLU A 142 -7.98 -7.56 -6.21
C GLU A 142 -7.18 -6.28 -6.51
N PHE A 143 -6.77 -6.10 -7.77
CA PHE A 143 -5.96 -4.94 -8.18
C PHE A 143 -6.72 -3.62 -8.16
N PHE A 144 -8.00 -3.62 -8.52
CA PHE A 144 -8.86 -2.44 -8.35
C PHE A 144 -9.01 -2.07 -6.86
N SER A 145 -9.07 -3.06 -5.96
CA SER A 145 -9.11 -2.81 -4.51
C SER A 145 -7.83 -2.13 -4.01
N PHE A 146 -6.66 -2.54 -4.51
CA PHE A 146 -5.37 -1.93 -4.16
C PHE A 146 -5.33 -0.45 -4.51
N TYR A 147 -5.81 -0.09 -5.71
CA TYR A 147 -5.87 1.31 -6.12
C TYR A 147 -6.68 2.15 -5.14
N VAL A 148 -7.85 1.68 -4.69
CA VAL A 148 -8.67 2.39 -3.68
C VAL A 148 -7.92 2.54 -2.36
N LEU A 149 -7.25 1.50 -1.88
CA LEU A 149 -6.50 1.51 -0.62
C LEU A 149 -5.26 2.42 -0.66
N LEU A 150 -4.60 2.54 -1.82
CA LEU A 150 -3.46 3.45 -2.00
C LEU A 150 -3.82 4.94 -1.84
N HIS A 151 -5.11 5.28 -1.89
CA HIS A 151 -5.62 6.64 -1.65
C HIS A 151 -5.97 6.92 -0.17
N LEU A 152 -5.70 5.97 0.72
CA LEU A 152 -5.75 6.24 2.16
C LEU A 152 -4.67 7.24 2.57
N ASP A 153 -3.48 7.13 1.97
CA ASP A 153 -2.37 8.03 2.24
C ASP A 153 -2.70 9.46 1.75
N SER A 154 -2.60 10.42 2.66
CA SER A 154 -2.80 11.85 2.33
C SER A 154 -1.67 12.39 1.45
N LYS A 155 -0.48 11.76 1.49
CA LYS A 155 0.71 12.16 0.71
C LYS A 155 0.65 11.70 -0.75
N THR A 156 -0.14 10.68 -1.06
CA THR A 156 -0.32 10.19 -2.44
C THR A 156 -1.39 10.98 -3.21
N GLN A 157 -2.10 11.93 -2.58
CA GLN A 157 -3.14 12.74 -3.20
C GLN A 157 -2.63 13.85 -4.15
N GLY A 158 -1.41 13.76 -4.64
CA GLY A 158 -0.86 14.66 -5.65
C GLY A 158 -0.84 14.00 -7.02
N THR A 159 -1.53 14.62 -8.00
CA THR A 159 -1.40 14.46 -9.47
C THR A 159 -2.35 13.52 -10.25
N GLY A 160 -3.31 12.85 -9.60
CA GLY A 160 -4.27 11.95 -10.27
C GLY A 160 -5.71 12.49 -10.42
N GLU A 161 -6.54 11.74 -11.16
CA GLU A 161 -7.99 11.91 -11.15
C GLU A 161 -8.55 11.62 -9.73
N THR A 162 -9.56 12.36 -9.28
CA THR A 162 -10.21 12.05 -7.99
C THR A 162 -10.86 10.66 -8.01
N LEU A 163 -10.79 9.94 -6.88
CA LEU A 163 -11.48 8.64 -6.72
C LEU A 163 -12.96 8.70 -7.11
N SER A 164 -13.62 9.83 -6.86
CA SER A 164 -15.05 10.02 -7.17
C SER A 164 -15.36 9.90 -8.67
N LEU A 165 -14.46 10.38 -9.52
CA LEU A 165 -14.58 10.24 -10.97
C LEU A 165 -14.14 8.85 -11.42
N TRP A 166 -13.05 8.33 -10.84
CA TRP A 166 -12.56 6.99 -11.14
C TRP A 166 -13.62 5.91 -10.91
N PHE A 167 -14.35 5.98 -9.79
CA PHE A 167 -15.44 5.04 -9.47
C PHE A 167 -16.54 4.96 -10.54
N ARG A 168 -16.75 6.01 -11.34
CA ARG A 168 -17.76 6.00 -12.42
C ARG A 168 -17.39 5.06 -13.56
N ARG A 169 -16.10 4.75 -13.71
CA ARG A 169 -15.55 3.92 -14.79
C ARG A 169 -15.32 2.47 -14.35
N VAL A 170 -15.44 2.19 -13.05
CA VAL A 170 -15.24 0.83 -12.51
C VAL A 170 -16.41 -0.06 -12.91
N PRO A 171 -16.15 -1.23 -13.52
CA PRO A 171 -17.21 -2.16 -13.92
C PRO A 171 -18.08 -2.64 -12.74
N SER A 172 -19.35 -2.90 -13.01
CA SER A 172 -20.32 -3.26 -11.97
C SER A 172 -20.02 -4.57 -11.24
N HIS A 173 -19.41 -5.56 -11.91
CA HIS A 173 -19.00 -6.82 -11.29
C HIS A 173 -17.83 -6.62 -10.33
N ILE A 174 -16.86 -5.77 -10.68
CA ILE A 174 -15.77 -5.35 -9.79
C ILE A 174 -16.33 -4.60 -8.58
N MET A 175 -17.28 -3.68 -8.79
CA MET A 175 -17.91 -2.93 -7.70
C MET A 175 -18.67 -3.80 -6.69
N LYS A 176 -19.09 -5.00 -7.08
CA LYS A 176 -19.81 -5.97 -6.25
C LYS A 176 -18.88 -7.02 -5.63
N SER A 177 -17.61 -7.06 -6.01
CA SER A 177 -16.67 -8.06 -5.53
C SER A 177 -16.38 -7.90 -4.03
N THR A 178 -15.90 -8.98 -3.40
CA THR A 178 -15.48 -9.00 -2.00
C THR A 178 -14.35 -8.03 -1.72
N GLU A 179 -13.36 -7.97 -2.60
CA GLU A 179 -12.15 -7.15 -2.50
C GLU A 179 -12.50 -5.67 -2.57
N MET A 180 -13.35 -5.28 -3.51
CA MET A 180 -13.78 -3.89 -3.67
C MET A 180 -14.71 -3.44 -2.54
N ASN A 181 -15.61 -4.31 -2.08
CA ASN A 181 -16.45 -4.03 -0.92
C ASN A 181 -15.61 -3.81 0.34
N PHE A 182 -14.59 -4.63 0.57
CA PHE A 182 -13.61 -4.44 1.64
C PHE A 182 -12.90 -3.08 1.52
N ALA A 183 -12.29 -2.79 0.36
CA ALA A 183 -11.54 -1.54 0.17
C ALA A 183 -12.41 -0.29 0.39
N ARG A 184 -13.66 -0.31 -0.07
CA ARG A 184 -14.63 0.78 0.15
C ARG A 184 -15.04 0.92 1.62
N LYS A 185 -15.21 -0.18 2.36
CA LYS A 185 -15.46 -0.15 3.82
C LYS A 185 -14.29 0.52 4.54
N ILE A 186 -13.06 0.08 4.26
CA ILE A 186 -11.84 0.63 4.86
C ILE A 186 -11.69 2.12 4.53
N LEU A 187 -11.84 2.52 3.27
CA LEU A 187 -11.80 3.93 2.87
C LEU A 187 -12.85 4.76 3.63
N ARG A 188 -14.08 4.26 3.75
CA ARG A 188 -15.14 4.94 4.51
C ARG A 188 -14.77 5.06 5.99
N TYR A 189 -14.28 3.99 6.61
CA TYR A 189 -13.91 4.00 8.03
C TYR A 189 -12.75 4.95 8.29
N PHE A 190 -11.78 5.02 7.40
CA PHE A 190 -10.68 5.97 7.47
C PHE A 190 -11.18 7.42 7.39
N LYS A 191 -11.94 7.76 6.34
CA LYS A 191 -12.42 9.14 6.11
C LYS A 191 -13.39 9.63 7.18
N LEU A 192 -14.20 8.73 7.77
CA LEU A 192 -15.14 9.08 8.85
C LEU A 192 -14.53 8.96 10.26
N GLY A 193 -13.27 8.54 10.38
CA GLY A 193 -12.60 8.38 11.68
C GLY A 193 -13.14 7.22 12.52
N PHE A 194 -13.74 6.20 11.92
CA PHE A 194 -14.23 5.01 12.63
C PHE A 194 -13.09 4.03 12.95
N TYR A 195 -12.18 4.46 13.83
CA TYR A 195 -10.92 3.77 14.16
C TYR A 195 -11.09 2.31 14.57
N LYS A 196 -12.06 2.00 15.45
CA LYS A 196 -12.34 0.62 15.88
C LYS A 196 -12.70 -0.26 14.69
N LYS A 197 -13.63 0.22 13.85
CA LYS A 197 -14.07 -0.54 12.67
C LYS A 197 -12.94 -0.68 11.66
N PHE A 198 -12.14 0.35 11.43
CA PHE A 198 -10.98 0.30 10.54
C PHE A 198 -9.99 -0.80 10.94
N ILE A 199 -9.52 -0.79 12.20
CA ILE A 199 -8.50 -1.72 12.68
C ILE A 199 -9.03 -3.17 12.67
N HIS A 200 -10.20 -3.42 13.30
CA HIS A 200 -10.75 -4.78 13.38
C HIS A 200 -11.19 -5.35 12.02
N THR A 201 -11.73 -4.51 11.12
CA THR A 201 -12.08 -4.99 9.76
C THR A 201 -10.83 -5.31 8.94
N THR A 202 -9.78 -4.49 9.09
CA THR A 202 -8.49 -4.79 8.45
C THR A 202 -7.97 -6.14 8.92
N GLU A 203 -8.00 -6.40 10.23
CA GLU A 203 -7.50 -7.65 10.78
C GLU A 203 -8.29 -8.88 10.35
N SER A 204 -9.62 -8.80 10.42
CA SER A 204 -10.49 -9.94 10.11
C SER A 204 -10.61 -10.26 8.62
N GLU A 205 -10.55 -9.25 7.73
CA GLU A 205 -10.93 -9.43 6.32
C GLU A 205 -9.80 -9.17 5.31
N ALA A 206 -8.78 -8.34 5.62
CA ALA A 206 -7.82 -7.89 4.61
C ALA A 206 -7.00 -9.05 4.03
N SER A 207 -6.84 -9.17 2.72
CA SER A 207 -5.80 -10.04 2.17
C SER A 207 -4.40 -9.56 2.61
N TYR A 208 -3.39 -10.43 2.51
CA TYR A 208 -2.03 -10.05 2.89
C TYR A 208 -1.55 -8.78 2.15
N LEU A 209 -1.77 -8.70 0.84
CA LEU A 209 -1.39 -7.54 0.03
C LEU A 209 -2.20 -6.28 0.37
N GLN A 210 -3.50 -6.43 0.67
CA GLN A 210 -4.31 -5.31 1.16
C GLN A 210 -3.77 -4.79 2.50
N TYR A 211 -3.37 -5.69 3.41
CA TYR A 211 -2.74 -5.33 4.66
C TYR A 211 -1.42 -4.58 4.45
N CYS A 212 -0.54 -5.05 3.54
CA CYS A 212 0.70 -4.35 3.19
C CYS A 212 0.45 -2.89 2.75
N ILE A 213 -0.67 -2.60 2.09
CA ILE A 213 -1.03 -1.24 1.68
C ILE A 213 -1.61 -0.44 2.85
N ILE A 214 -2.45 -1.05 3.69
CA ILE A 214 -3.19 -0.38 4.78
C ILE A 214 -2.30 -0.09 6.00
N GLU A 215 -1.32 -0.94 6.27
CA GLU A 215 -0.48 -0.90 7.47
C GLU A 215 0.05 0.51 7.82
N PRO A 216 0.59 1.33 6.89
CA PRO A 216 1.08 2.67 7.21
C PRO A 216 0.01 3.59 7.83
N SER A 217 -1.25 3.42 7.43
CA SER A 217 -2.37 4.22 7.91
C SER A 217 -2.87 3.79 9.30
N ILE A 218 -2.50 2.60 9.78
CA ILE A 218 -2.96 2.08 11.08
C ILE A 218 -2.52 3.00 12.23
N ASN A 219 -1.27 3.50 12.20
CA ASN A 219 -0.77 4.38 13.25
C ASN A 219 -1.43 5.75 13.24
N GLU A 220 -1.78 6.28 12.07
CA GLU A 220 -2.59 7.50 11.96
C GLU A 220 -3.97 7.31 12.59
N VAL A 221 -4.60 6.16 12.32
CA VAL A 221 -5.90 5.80 12.89
C VAL A 221 -5.81 5.59 14.42
N ARG A 222 -4.72 4.99 14.92
CA ARG A 222 -4.45 4.83 16.36
C ARG A 222 -4.24 6.19 17.04
N ALA A 223 -3.52 7.11 16.41
CA ALA A 223 -3.35 8.47 16.93
C ALA A 223 -4.69 9.22 17.02
N LEU A 224 -5.55 9.06 16.02
CA LEU A 224 -6.92 9.58 16.07
C LEU A 224 -7.72 8.98 17.22
N ALA A 225 -7.65 7.66 17.41
CA ALA A 225 -8.37 6.97 18.47
C ALA A 225 -7.96 7.47 19.87
N ILE A 226 -6.66 7.61 20.13
CA ILE A 226 -6.14 8.12 21.40
C ILE A 226 -6.52 9.59 21.62
N SER A 227 -6.49 10.40 20.56
CA SER A 227 -7.01 11.77 20.61
C SER A 227 -8.49 11.80 21.02
N CYS A 228 -9.32 10.98 20.38
CA CYS A 228 -10.74 10.86 20.73
C CYS A 228 -10.96 10.41 22.18
N VAL A 229 -10.16 9.47 22.69
CA VAL A 229 -10.26 9.03 24.10
C VAL A 229 -9.83 10.13 25.07
N ASN A 230 -8.70 10.80 24.79
CA ASN A 230 -8.20 11.90 25.61
C ASN A 230 -9.22 13.05 25.72
N TYR A 231 -9.84 13.44 24.60
CA TYR A 231 -10.82 14.53 24.59
C TYR A 231 -12.25 14.09 24.94
N GLY A 232 -12.61 12.82 24.70
CA GLY A 232 -13.96 12.30 24.86
C GLY A 232 -14.33 11.86 26.28
N GLY A 233 -13.36 11.76 27.19
CA GLY A 233 -13.60 11.37 28.58
C GLY A 233 -14.63 12.26 29.29
N TYR A 234 -15.58 11.62 29.98
CA TYR A 234 -16.51 12.28 30.89
C TYR A 234 -15.87 12.37 32.28
N LYS A 235 -15.67 13.60 32.79
CA LYS A 235 -14.83 13.88 33.97
C LYS A 235 -13.37 13.43 33.75
N PRO A 236 -12.38 13.91 34.53
CA PRO A 236 -10.98 13.49 34.38
C PRO A 236 -10.77 12.08 34.95
N GLN A 237 -11.62 11.12 34.59
CA GLN A 237 -11.40 9.72 34.92
C GLN A 237 -10.35 9.15 33.97
N PRO A 238 -9.31 8.47 34.50
CA PRO A 238 -8.33 7.79 33.68
C PRO A 238 -8.97 6.65 32.86
N PHE A 239 -8.52 6.48 31.63
CA PHE A 239 -8.97 5.41 30.75
C PHE A 239 -8.03 4.19 30.84
N PRO A 240 -8.49 2.96 31.11
CA PRO A 240 -7.61 1.81 31.26
C PRO A 240 -6.82 1.46 29.99
N LEU A 241 -5.49 1.27 30.10
CA LEU A 241 -4.65 0.90 28.96
C LEU A 241 -4.98 -0.50 28.43
N ALA A 242 -5.37 -1.45 29.28
CA ALA A 242 -5.83 -2.77 28.86
C ALA A 242 -7.04 -2.70 27.88
N THR A 243 -7.92 -1.71 28.06
CA THR A 243 -9.05 -1.48 27.15
C THR A 243 -8.58 -0.84 25.84
N LEU A 244 -7.63 0.11 25.90
CA LEU A 244 -7.00 0.68 24.69
C LEU A 244 -6.23 -0.37 23.90
N SER A 245 -5.51 -1.26 24.57
CA SER A 245 -4.76 -2.37 23.98
C SER A 245 -5.67 -3.24 23.10
N LYS A 246 -6.81 -3.68 23.64
CA LYS A 246 -7.82 -4.44 22.88
C LYS A 246 -8.43 -3.63 21.73
N LEU A 247 -8.68 -2.34 21.94
CA LEU A 247 -9.30 -1.45 20.96
C LEU A 247 -8.38 -1.14 19.77
N LEU A 248 -7.08 -0.99 20.03
CA LEU A 248 -6.05 -0.59 19.04
C LEU A 248 -5.28 -1.78 18.48
N MET A 249 -5.54 -2.99 19.00
CA MET A 249 -4.85 -4.24 18.68
C MET A 249 -3.33 -4.04 18.81
N MET A 250 -2.93 -3.69 20.04
CA MET A 250 -1.55 -3.42 20.44
C MET A 250 -1.30 -4.02 21.81
N LYS A 251 -0.07 -4.47 22.05
CA LYS A 251 0.37 -4.86 23.39
C LYS A 251 0.27 -3.66 24.35
N GLU A 252 -0.08 -3.91 25.60
CA GLU A 252 -0.34 -2.84 26.57
C GLU A 252 0.87 -1.90 26.77
N TRP A 253 2.08 -2.45 26.82
CA TRP A 253 3.33 -1.68 26.92
C TRP A 253 3.63 -0.86 25.65
N ASP A 254 3.18 -1.34 24.48
CA ASP A 254 3.26 -0.57 23.23
C ASP A 254 2.24 0.56 23.21
N VAL A 255 1.05 0.38 23.79
CA VAL A 255 0.08 1.47 23.97
C VAL A 255 0.67 2.56 24.85
N ALA A 256 1.31 2.21 25.97
CA ALA A 256 1.97 3.17 26.84
C ALA A 256 3.05 3.96 26.09
N SER A 257 3.90 3.26 25.34
CA SER A 257 4.94 3.88 24.50
C SER A 257 4.33 4.81 23.44
N PHE A 258 3.27 4.38 22.77
CA PHE A 258 2.60 5.14 21.73
C PHE A 258 1.94 6.41 22.28
N CYS A 259 1.31 6.34 23.46
CA CYS A 259 0.78 7.49 24.17
C CYS A 259 1.89 8.51 24.46
N ASN A 260 3.02 8.05 24.99
CA ASN A 260 4.18 8.90 25.31
C ASN A 260 4.76 9.55 24.04
N ASP A 261 4.91 8.79 22.94
CA ASP A 261 5.34 9.31 21.63
C ASP A 261 4.36 10.35 21.06
N SER A 262 3.08 10.25 21.44
CA SER A 262 2.03 11.22 21.09
C SER A 262 1.95 12.40 22.07
N GLY A 263 2.88 12.51 23.02
CA GLY A 263 2.93 13.58 24.03
C GLY A 263 1.97 13.40 25.21
N LEU A 264 1.33 12.24 25.37
CA LEU A 264 0.44 11.93 26.48
C LEU A 264 1.17 11.14 27.55
N GLN A 265 0.95 11.50 28.81
CA GLN A 265 1.48 10.76 29.95
C GLN A 265 0.52 9.64 30.34
N THR A 266 1.09 8.53 30.81
CA THR A 266 0.36 7.41 31.40
C THR A 266 0.60 7.38 32.91
N SER A 267 -0.37 6.90 33.67
CA SER A 267 -0.30 6.79 35.14
C SER A 267 -0.71 5.39 35.58
N VAL A 268 -0.45 5.06 36.84
CA VAL A 268 -0.89 3.82 37.46
C VAL A 268 -1.99 4.17 38.47
N ASP A 269 -3.11 3.44 38.46
CA ASP A 269 -4.18 3.63 39.42
C ASP A 269 -3.86 2.98 40.79
N GLU A 270 -4.75 3.15 41.76
CA GLU A 270 -4.58 2.61 43.13
C GLU A 270 -4.53 1.07 43.16
N GLU A 271 -5.05 0.41 42.12
CA GLU A 271 -5.07 -1.05 41.97
C GLU A 271 -3.84 -1.58 41.22
N GLY A 272 -2.95 -0.69 40.74
CA GLY A 272 -1.75 -1.06 40.01
C GLY A 272 -1.94 -1.17 38.49
N ASN A 273 -3.10 -0.81 37.95
CA ASN A 273 -3.37 -0.87 36.51
C ASN A 273 -2.88 0.39 35.80
N SER A 274 -2.33 0.21 34.60
CA SER A 274 -1.93 1.33 33.76
C SER A 274 -3.16 2.03 33.16
N CYS A 275 -3.21 3.34 33.28
CA CYS A 275 -4.29 4.18 32.78
C CYS A 275 -3.78 5.44 32.06
N LEU A 276 -4.62 5.97 31.16
CA LEU A 276 -4.40 7.21 30.43
C LEU A 276 -5.26 8.30 31.07
N PRO A 277 -4.69 9.27 31.80
CA PRO A 277 -5.39 10.46 32.21
C PRO A 277 -6.01 11.16 31.01
N THR A 278 -7.28 11.57 31.11
CA THR A 278 -7.99 12.27 30.04
C THR A 278 -7.80 13.79 30.16
N LYS A 279 -8.14 14.52 29.10
CA LYS A 279 -8.05 15.99 28.99
C LYS A 279 -6.63 16.57 29.07
N GLN A 280 -5.62 15.81 28.68
CA GLN A 280 -4.25 16.32 28.55
C GLN A 280 -4.13 17.28 27.36
N THR A 281 -3.47 18.42 27.54
CA THR A 281 -3.28 19.45 26.51
C THR A 281 -2.00 19.28 25.69
N THR A 282 -1.16 18.30 26.05
CA THR A 282 0.17 18.05 25.48
C THR A 282 0.15 17.13 24.26
N LEU A 283 -1.03 16.81 23.72
CA LEU A 283 -1.15 15.93 22.56
C LEU A 283 -0.39 16.51 21.36
N ILE A 284 0.58 15.76 20.87
CA ILE A 284 1.34 16.06 19.66
C ILE A 284 0.88 15.07 18.59
N HIS A 285 0.44 15.59 17.45
CA HIS A 285 0.33 14.76 16.25
C HIS A 285 1.74 14.54 15.70
N PRO A 286 2.22 13.29 15.57
CA PRO A 286 3.56 13.04 15.05
C PRO A 286 3.65 13.55 13.60
N LYS A 287 4.20 14.76 13.42
CA LYS A 287 4.48 15.34 12.10
C LYS A 287 5.74 14.67 11.56
N GLY A 288 5.59 13.47 10.99
CA GLY A 288 6.74 12.74 10.42
C GLY A 288 6.69 11.22 10.52
N GLY A 289 5.62 10.64 11.05
CA GLY A 289 5.61 9.23 11.41
C GLY A 289 6.20 9.02 12.81
N LEU A 290 5.86 7.90 13.43
CA LEU A 290 6.39 7.53 14.75
C LEU A 290 7.83 7.02 14.58
N HIS A 291 8.71 7.37 15.53
CA HIS A 291 10.08 6.85 15.54
C HIS A 291 10.14 5.34 15.79
N LYS A 292 9.12 4.79 16.47
CA LYS A 292 8.98 3.37 16.78
C LYS A 292 7.94 2.73 15.86
N TYR A 293 8.26 1.53 15.35
CA TYR A 293 7.31 0.67 14.66
C TYR A 293 6.41 -0.04 15.67
N TYR A 294 5.09 0.08 15.47
CA TYR A 294 4.07 -0.50 16.33
C TYR A 294 3.29 -1.56 15.53
N PRO A 295 3.63 -2.86 15.65
CA PRO A 295 2.96 -3.90 14.89
C PRO A 295 1.47 -3.96 15.22
N LEU A 296 0.68 -4.50 14.29
CA LEU A 296 -0.68 -4.92 14.58
C LEU A 296 -0.62 -6.26 15.29
N GLU A 297 -1.17 -6.36 16.50
CA GLU A 297 -1.22 -7.61 17.25
C GLU A 297 -2.27 -8.54 16.61
N SER A 298 -1.81 -9.48 15.78
CA SER A 298 -2.64 -10.44 15.06
C SER A 298 -1.83 -11.67 14.63
N GLU A 299 -2.26 -12.85 15.09
CA GLU A 299 -1.67 -14.13 14.69
C GLU A 299 -1.77 -14.36 13.17
N ARG A 300 -2.77 -13.78 12.51
CA ARG A 300 -3.00 -13.93 11.07
C ARG A 300 -1.90 -13.30 10.24
N PHE A 301 -1.49 -12.07 10.59
CA PHE A 301 -0.41 -11.38 9.87
C PHE A 301 0.98 -11.83 10.31
N GLU A 302 1.12 -12.34 11.55
CA GLU A 302 2.34 -13.01 11.98
C GLU A 302 2.65 -14.23 11.12
N ARG A 303 1.64 -15.07 10.82
CA ARG A 303 1.81 -16.22 9.90
C ARG A 303 2.23 -15.78 8.50
N PHE A 304 1.62 -14.74 7.95
CA PHE A 304 2.02 -14.23 6.64
C PHE A 304 3.46 -13.71 6.61
N SER A 305 3.98 -13.19 7.73
CA SER A 305 5.37 -12.73 7.81
C SER A 305 6.38 -13.90 7.82
N VAL A 306 5.95 -15.13 8.07
CA VAL A 306 6.76 -16.35 8.08
C VAL A 306 6.65 -17.12 6.76
N GLU A 307 5.58 -16.90 5.98
CA GLU A 307 5.27 -17.61 4.72
C GLU A 307 5.72 -16.85 3.45
N LEU A 308 6.39 -15.70 3.60
CA LEU A 308 7.09 -14.98 2.52
C LEU A 308 8.56 -15.34 2.55
#